data_AF-A0A9W9RSQ9-F1
#
_entry.id   AF-A0A9W9RSQ9-F1
#
_cell.length_a   1.000
_cell.length_b   1.000
_cell.length_c   1.000
_cell.angle_alpha   90.00
_cell.angle_beta   90.00
_cell.angle_gamma   90.00
#
_symmetry.space_group_name_H-M   'P 1'
#
loop_
_entity.id
_entity.type
_entity.pdbx_description
1 polymer ?
#
loop_
_entity_poly.entity_id
_entity_poly.type
_entity_poly.pdbx_seq_one_letter_code
_entity_poly.pdbx_strand_id
1 'polypeptide(L)'
;MPLFEADLLVEEFTRRLLKQVEELKCGPGLDGISPQGPLIHRAAVQKVEEHILHAVSKTKDETSGPLAPTFASESKEEVAMLANDTNFSPAGYFYSKNICRVMRITQKMQVGICGVNTGKVAAAESPFRGTEESDYGLEGSKYSIPEYQPIKTVTIRNIHHSYEMPAPGY
;
A
#
# COMPACT_ATOMS: atom_id res chain seq x y z
N MET A 1 -9.27 -3.05 -2.13
CA MET A 1 -9.02 -3.24 -0.69
C MET A 1 -10.36 -3.31 0.04
N PRO A 2 -10.68 -4.41 0.73
CA PRO A 2 -11.89 -4.51 1.55
C PRO A 2 -11.82 -3.63 2.80
N LEU A 3 -12.92 -2.96 3.16
CA LEU A 3 -13.09 -2.23 4.41
C LEU A 3 -13.77 -3.14 5.44
N PHE A 4 -13.15 -3.33 6.60
CA PHE A 4 -13.71 -4.14 7.69
C PHE A 4 -14.08 -3.24 8.87
N GLU A 5 -15.31 -3.39 9.37
CA GLU A 5 -15.87 -2.53 10.39
C GLU A 5 -16.50 -3.33 11.53
N ALA A 6 -16.46 -2.74 12.74
CA ALA A 6 -17.15 -3.29 13.90
C ALA A 6 -18.65 -2.98 13.80
N ASP A 7 -19.47 -4.00 13.97
CA ASP A 7 -20.92 -4.05 13.68
C ASP A 7 -21.74 -2.80 14.10
N LEU A 8 -21.51 -2.27 15.32
CA LEU A 8 -22.19 -1.07 15.85
C LEU A 8 -21.86 0.26 15.15
N LEU A 9 -20.87 0.29 14.26
CA LEU A 9 -20.45 1.50 13.54
C LEU A 9 -20.74 1.43 12.04
N VAL A 10 -21.10 0.25 11.52
CA VAL A 10 -21.25 0.01 10.08
C VAL A 10 -22.32 0.92 9.49
N GLU A 11 -23.48 1.03 10.11
CA GLU A 11 -24.58 1.85 9.60
C GLU A 11 -24.23 3.34 9.57
N GLU A 12 -23.68 3.87 10.66
CA GLU A 12 -23.35 5.29 10.77
C GLU A 12 -22.14 5.67 9.88
N PHE A 13 -21.16 4.78 9.76
CA PHE A 13 -20.04 4.98 8.86
C PHE A 13 -20.48 4.90 7.40
N THR A 14 -21.23 3.86 7.03
CA THR A 14 -21.77 3.70 5.67
C THR A 14 -22.60 4.92 5.28
N ARG A 15 -23.46 5.42 6.18
CA ARG A 15 -24.25 6.63 5.93
C ARG A 15 -23.37 7.87 5.67
N ARG A 16 -22.32 8.06 6.47
CA ARG A 16 -21.38 9.20 6.29
C ARG A 16 -20.55 9.05 5.03
N LEU A 17 -20.11 7.84 4.72
CA LEU A 17 -19.35 7.51 3.52
C LEU A 17 -20.19 7.78 2.27
N LEU A 18 -21.42 7.29 2.23
CA LEU A 18 -22.37 7.54 1.12
C LEU A 18 -22.56 9.03 0.89
N LYS A 19 -22.80 9.81 1.95
CA LYS A 19 -22.94 11.26 1.84
C LYS A 19 -21.72 11.92 1.18
N GLN A 20 -20.51 11.50 1.54
CA GLN A 20 -19.28 12.05 0.94
C GLN A 20 -19.07 11.55 -0.50
N VAL A 21 -19.44 10.32 -0.81
CA VAL A 21 -19.35 9.76 -2.16
C VAL A 21 -20.34 10.44 -3.11
N GLU A 22 -21.56 10.79 -2.65
CA GLU A 22 -22.54 11.54 -3.43
C GLU A 22 -22.05 12.96 -3.80
N GLU A 23 -21.17 13.54 -2.99
CA GLU A 23 -20.57 14.86 -3.24
C GLU A 23 -19.39 14.78 -4.25
N LEU A 24 -18.85 13.59 -4.53
CA LEU A 24 -17.75 13.39 -5.48
C LEU A 24 -18.25 13.50 -6.92
N LYS A 25 -17.78 14.51 -7.63
CA LYS A 25 -18.03 14.69 -9.06
C LYS A 25 -16.88 14.15 -9.90
N CYS A 26 -17.21 13.40 -10.93
CA CYS A 26 -16.24 12.96 -11.94
C CYS A 26 -16.22 13.95 -13.11
N GLY A 27 -15.01 14.23 -13.62
CA GLY A 27 -14.84 15.08 -14.80
C GLY A 27 -13.38 15.17 -15.24
N PRO A 28 -13.06 16.02 -16.22
CA PRO A 28 -11.71 16.13 -16.76
C PRO A 28 -10.73 16.64 -15.69
N GLY A 29 -9.58 15.97 -15.52
CA GLY A 29 -8.59 16.33 -14.48
C GLY A 29 -7.93 17.71 -14.60
N LEU A 30 -8.25 18.49 -15.64
CA LEU A 30 -7.77 19.86 -15.85
C LEU A 30 -8.83 20.93 -15.58
N ASP A 31 -10.06 20.55 -15.25
CA ASP A 31 -11.16 21.50 -15.05
C ASP A 31 -11.09 22.25 -13.70
N GLY A 32 -10.24 21.79 -12.77
CA GLY A 32 -10.04 22.38 -11.44
C GLY A 32 -11.24 22.26 -10.50
N ILE A 33 -12.30 21.57 -10.92
CA ILE A 33 -13.59 21.48 -10.20
C ILE A 33 -13.92 20.02 -9.89
N SER A 34 -13.51 19.09 -10.75
CA SER A 34 -13.77 17.67 -10.59
C SER A 34 -12.73 17.01 -9.69
N PRO A 35 -13.10 16.55 -8.48
CA PRO A 35 -12.17 15.87 -7.59
C PRO A 35 -11.68 14.51 -8.14
N GLN A 36 -12.42 13.91 -9.07
CA GLN A 36 -12.11 12.59 -9.63
C GLN A 36 -12.04 12.61 -11.16
N GLY A 37 -10.94 12.09 -11.72
CA GLY A 37 -10.72 11.95 -13.16
C GLY A 37 -11.33 10.68 -13.77
N PRO A 38 -11.39 10.57 -15.11
CA PRO A 38 -11.83 9.35 -15.79
C PRO A 38 -10.84 8.19 -15.58
N LEU A 39 -11.32 6.96 -15.79
CA LEU A 39 -10.45 5.78 -15.83
C LEU A 39 -9.53 5.83 -17.06
N ILE A 40 -8.38 5.14 -16.93
CA ILE A 40 -7.28 5.23 -17.89
C ILE A 40 -7.61 4.74 -19.31
N HIS A 41 -8.48 3.72 -19.46
CA HIS A 41 -8.91 3.16 -20.74
C HIS A 41 -10.18 2.30 -20.59
N ARG A 42 -10.81 1.93 -21.72
CA ARG A 42 -12.10 1.21 -21.74
C ARG A 42 -12.07 -0.14 -21.02
N ALA A 43 -10.99 -0.91 -21.14
CA ALA A 43 -10.89 -2.20 -20.41
C ALA A 43 -10.85 -2.01 -18.89
N ALA A 44 -10.30 -0.90 -18.38
CA ALA A 44 -10.40 -0.57 -16.96
C ALA A 44 -11.85 -0.30 -16.54
N VAL A 45 -12.66 0.36 -17.39
CA VAL A 45 -14.10 0.55 -17.14
C VAL A 45 -14.82 -0.79 -17.05
N GLN A 46 -14.59 -1.68 -18.03
CA GLN A 46 -15.22 -3.01 -18.07
C GLN A 46 -14.83 -3.85 -16.84
N LYS A 47 -13.55 -3.83 -16.45
CA LYS A 47 -13.09 -4.54 -15.26
C LYS A 47 -13.76 -4.02 -13.98
N VAL A 48 -13.99 -2.71 -13.88
CA VAL A 48 -14.72 -2.13 -12.75
C VAL A 48 -16.20 -2.54 -12.76
N GLU A 49 -16.84 -2.55 -13.92
CA GLU A 49 -18.23 -3.03 -14.07
C GLU A 49 -18.34 -4.52 -13.67
N GLU A 50 -17.42 -5.36 -14.13
CA GLU A 50 -17.32 -6.77 -13.74
C GLU A 50 -17.13 -6.92 -12.24
N HIS A 51 -16.25 -6.13 -11.63
CA HIS A 51 -16.03 -6.16 -10.19
C HIS A 51 -17.22 -5.65 -9.38
N ILE A 52 -18.01 -4.69 -9.90
CA ILE A 52 -19.26 -4.26 -9.27
C ILE A 52 -20.25 -5.44 -9.24
N LEU A 53 -20.43 -6.11 -10.38
CA LEU A 53 -21.26 -7.31 -10.47
C LEU A 53 -20.75 -8.42 -9.53
N HIS A 54 -19.42 -8.58 -9.45
CA HIS A 54 -18.78 -9.57 -8.60
C HIS A 54 -18.89 -9.24 -7.10
N ALA A 55 -18.78 -7.96 -6.71
CA ALA A 55 -18.93 -7.51 -5.33
C ALA A 55 -20.36 -7.69 -4.83
N VAL A 56 -21.37 -7.48 -5.69
CA VAL A 56 -22.76 -7.86 -5.39
C VAL A 56 -22.87 -9.37 -5.13
N SER A 57 -21.98 -10.19 -5.72
CA SER A 57 -21.87 -11.64 -5.48
C SER A 57 -20.89 -12.08 -4.36
N LYS A 58 -20.33 -11.14 -3.57
CA LYS A 58 -19.50 -11.37 -2.36
C LYS A 58 -18.14 -12.07 -2.55
N THR A 59 -17.20 -11.46 -3.27
CA THR A 59 -15.87 -12.06 -3.54
C THR A 59 -14.71 -11.11 -3.29
N LYS A 60 -13.52 -11.69 -3.04
CA LYS A 60 -12.33 -11.09 -2.42
C LYS A 60 -11.32 -10.46 -3.41
N ASP A 61 -11.70 -10.25 -4.67
CA ASP A 61 -10.77 -9.81 -5.70
C ASP A 61 -10.41 -8.33 -5.61
N GLU A 62 -9.17 -8.01 -5.99
CA GLU A 62 -8.66 -6.65 -5.99
C GLU A 62 -9.34 -5.78 -7.05
N THR A 63 -10.11 -4.78 -6.60
CA THR A 63 -10.74 -3.82 -7.52
C THR A 63 -9.84 -2.61 -7.78
N SER A 64 -9.23 -2.56 -8.96
CA SER A 64 -8.44 -1.42 -9.45
C SER A 64 -9.31 -0.22 -9.90
N GLY A 65 -10.44 0.02 -9.23
CA GLY A 65 -11.39 1.09 -9.54
C GLY A 65 -12.05 1.65 -8.28
N PRO A 66 -12.93 2.66 -8.42
CA PRO A 66 -13.56 3.36 -7.30
C PRO A 66 -14.67 2.51 -6.63
N LEU A 67 -14.30 1.32 -6.16
CA LEU A 67 -15.18 0.40 -5.45
C LEU A 67 -14.55 0.09 -4.09
N ALA A 68 -15.28 0.41 -3.02
CA ALA A 68 -14.87 0.16 -1.65
C ALA A 68 -15.89 -0.79 -0.98
N PRO A 69 -15.70 -2.12 -1.09
CA PRO A 69 -16.61 -3.07 -0.46
C PRO A 69 -16.45 -3.04 1.06
N THR A 70 -17.56 -2.86 1.77
CA THR A 70 -17.63 -2.83 3.25
C THR A 70 -18.12 -4.17 3.78
N PHE A 71 -17.42 -4.72 4.76
CA PHE A 71 -17.75 -5.98 5.43
C PHE A 71 -17.95 -5.73 6.92
N ALA A 72 -19.09 -6.18 7.45
CA ALA A 72 -19.36 -6.18 8.88
C ALA A 72 -18.68 -7.38 9.55
N SER A 73 -18.06 -7.16 10.70
CA SER A 73 -17.56 -8.23 11.57
C SER A 73 -17.98 -7.96 13.01
N GLU A 74 -18.47 -9.01 13.68
CA GLU A 74 -18.94 -8.96 15.06
C GLU A 74 -17.78 -8.97 16.08
N SER A 75 -16.61 -9.52 15.70
CA SER A 75 -15.48 -9.74 16.59
C SER A 75 -14.24 -8.91 16.23
N LYS A 76 -13.74 -8.16 17.21
CA LYS A 76 -12.62 -7.22 17.04
C LYS A 76 -11.29 -7.92 16.73
N GLU A 77 -11.12 -9.14 17.23
CA GLU A 77 -9.97 -9.98 16.98
C GLU A 77 -10.02 -10.64 15.59
N GLU A 78 -11.22 -10.87 15.08
CA GLU A 78 -11.48 -11.53 13.79
C GLU A 78 -11.17 -10.60 12.60
N VAL A 79 -11.40 -9.28 12.75
CA VAL A 79 -11.09 -8.28 11.73
C VAL A 79 -9.62 -8.33 11.26
N ALA A 80 -8.67 -8.51 12.18
CA ALA A 80 -7.27 -8.59 11.81
C ALA A 80 -6.92 -9.90 11.08
N MET A 81 -7.61 -11.00 11.41
CA MET A 81 -7.42 -12.28 10.73
C MET A 81 -8.06 -12.28 9.34
N LEU A 82 -9.26 -11.72 9.21
CA LEU A 82 -9.93 -11.50 7.93
C LEU A 82 -9.14 -10.56 7.02
N ALA A 83 -8.50 -9.53 7.58
CA ALA A 83 -7.64 -8.62 6.83
C ALA A 83 -6.38 -9.32 6.27
N ASN A 84 -5.86 -10.32 6.98
CA ASN A 84 -4.72 -11.12 6.52
C ASN A 84 -5.12 -12.23 5.52
N ASP A 85 -6.40 -12.57 5.40
CA ASP A 85 -6.92 -13.61 4.50
C ASP A 85 -7.13 -13.06 3.07
N THR A 86 -6.05 -12.46 2.54
CA THR A 86 -5.98 -11.90 1.19
C THR A 86 -4.63 -12.24 0.56
N ASN A 87 -4.62 -12.55 -0.74
CA ASN A 87 -3.38 -12.89 -1.46
C ASN A 87 -2.51 -11.67 -1.80
N PHE A 88 -3.00 -10.45 -1.54
CA PHE A 88 -2.35 -9.19 -1.89
C PHE A 88 -2.48 -8.21 -0.72
N SER A 89 -1.35 -7.79 -0.13
CA SER A 89 -1.36 -6.94 1.06
C SER A 89 -0.19 -5.93 1.11
N PRO A 90 -0.06 -5.03 0.10
CA PRO A 90 0.98 -4.02 0.11
C PRO A 90 0.79 -2.99 1.23
N ALA A 91 -0.45 -2.59 1.50
CA ALA A 91 -0.78 -1.59 2.52
C ALA A 91 -2.06 -1.95 3.29
N GLY A 92 -2.04 -1.73 4.60
CA GLY A 92 -3.21 -1.85 5.47
C GLY A 92 -3.49 -0.54 6.22
N TYR A 93 -4.77 -0.27 6.52
CA TYR A 93 -5.17 0.91 7.27
C TYR A 93 -6.17 0.55 8.35
N PHE A 94 -6.02 1.13 9.54
CA PHE A 94 -7.04 1.02 10.58
C PHE A 94 -7.11 2.24 11.49
N TYR A 95 -8.26 2.43 12.13
CA TYR A 95 -8.52 3.58 13.00
C TYR A 95 -8.75 3.10 14.44
N SER A 96 -8.03 3.67 15.41
CA SER A 96 -8.19 3.35 16.82
C SER A 96 -7.71 4.50 17.72
N LYS A 97 -8.47 4.78 18.77
CA LYS A 97 -8.08 5.74 19.83
C LYS A 97 -7.12 5.15 20.86
N ASN A 98 -6.98 3.83 20.92
CA ASN A 98 -6.16 3.15 21.93
C ASN A 98 -4.82 2.70 21.34
N ILE A 99 -3.73 3.30 21.82
CA ILE A 99 -2.37 3.04 21.33
C ILE A 99 -1.89 1.60 21.61
N CYS A 100 -2.25 1.01 22.76
CA CYS A 100 -1.91 -0.38 23.06
C CYS A 100 -2.56 -1.34 22.06
N ARG A 101 -3.80 -1.03 21.63
CA ARG A 101 -4.48 -1.79 20.58
C ARG A 101 -3.80 -1.59 19.24
N VAL A 102 -3.40 -0.36 18.90
CA VAL A 102 -2.66 -0.06 17.68
C VAL A 102 -1.41 -0.93 17.56
N MET A 103 -0.58 -0.97 18.60
CA MET A 103 0.66 -1.74 18.58
C MET A 103 0.40 -3.24 18.43
N ARG A 104 -0.62 -3.78 19.13
CA ARG A 104 -0.99 -5.20 19.05
C ARG A 104 -1.51 -5.61 17.67
N ILE A 105 -2.34 -4.77 17.05
CA ILE A 105 -2.90 -5.05 15.72
C ILE A 105 -1.80 -4.97 14.67
N THR A 106 -1.00 -3.90 14.69
CA THR A 106 0.09 -3.69 13.72
C THR A 106 1.07 -4.85 13.71
N GLN A 107 1.40 -5.44 14.87
CA GLN A 107 2.26 -6.62 14.96
C GLN A 107 1.67 -7.90 14.36
N LYS A 108 0.35 -7.99 14.26
CA LYS A 108 -0.36 -9.17 13.73
C LYS A 108 -0.71 -9.05 12.26
N MET A 109 -0.68 -7.84 11.70
CA MET A 109 -0.99 -7.60 10.30
C MET A 109 0.15 -8.05 9.40
N GLN A 110 -0.18 -8.77 8.33
CA GLN A 110 0.78 -9.23 7.32
C GLN A 110 0.78 -8.26 6.13
N VAL A 111 1.10 -6.99 6.39
CA VAL A 111 1.20 -5.93 5.38
C VAL A 111 2.58 -5.29 5.44
N GLY A 112 3.11 -4.80 4.31
CA GLY A 112 4.42 -4.16 4.31
C GLY A 112 4.41 -2.71 4.78
N ILE A 113 3.28 -2.01 4.65
CA ILE A 113 3.07 -0.70 5.27
C ILE A 113 1.71 -0.62 5.96
N CYS A 114 1.65 0.04 7.13
CA CYS A 114 0.43 0.17 7.92
C CYS A 114 0.14 1.63 8.30
N GLY A 115 -1.07 2.10 8.00
CA GLY A 115 -1.57 3.42 8.33
C GLY A 115 -2.52 3.40 9.51
N VAL A 116 -2.22 4.18 10.55
CA VAL A 116 -3.05 4.27 11.74
C VAL A 116 -3.61 5.68 11.86
N ASN A 117 -4.94 5.79 11.86
CA ASN A 117 -5.63 7.08 11.92
C ASN A 117 -5.25 8.07 10.79
N THR A 118 -4.72 7.55 9.67
CA THR A 118 -4.30 8.32 8.51
C THR A 118 -4.58 7.53 7.25
N GLY A 119 -4.96 8.22 6.16
CA GLY A 119 -5.01 7.65 4.81
C GLY A 119 -3.69 7.81 4.04
N LYS A 120 -2.68 8.44 4.63
CA LYS A 120 -1.37 8.67 4.00
C LYS A 120 -0.29 7.88 4.73
N VAL A 121 0.36 6.98 4.00
CA VAL A 121 1.42 6.11 4.53
C VAL A 121 2.67 6.09 3.66
N ALA A 122 2.51 6.27 2.34
CA ALA A 122 3.64 6.33 1.42
C ALA A 122 4.38 7.66 1.54
N ALA A 123 5.68 7.59 1.79
CA ALA A 123 6.61 8.72 1.83
C ALA A 123 7.97 8.25 1.32
N ALA A 124 8.77 9.15 0.74
CA ALA A 124 10.05 8.78 0.10
C ALA A 124 11.07 8.21 1.11
N GLU A 125 10.96 8.60 2.38
CA GLU A 125 11.77 8.13 3.49
C GLU A 125 11.31 6.78 4.07
N SER A 126 10.06 6.39 3.79
CA SER A 126 9.45 5.17 4.31
C SER A 126 9.62 4.02 3.32
N PRO A 127 10.06 2.83 3.77
CA PRO A 127 10.12 1.67 2.90
C PRO A 127 8.71 1.22 2.51
N PHE A 128 8.52 0.89 1.24
CA PHE A 128 7.30 0.32 0.70
C PHE A 128 7.61 -1.04 0.08
N ARG A 129 6.84 -2.06 0.47
CA ARG A 129 7.02 -3.44 0.02
C ARG A 129 5.69 -4.20 0.12
N GLY A 130 5.39 -5.05 -0.85
CA GLY A 130 4.34 -6.06 -0.72
C GLY A 130 4.74 -7.22 0.18
N THR A 131 3.78 -7.83 0.87
CA THR A 131 3.93 -9.15 1.50
C THR A 131 3.56 -10.25 0.51
N GLU A 132 4.09 -11.47 0.72
CA GLU A 132 3.77 -12.68 -0.07
C GLU A 132 4.02 -12.56 -1.59
N GLU A 133 3.08 -13.03 -2.43
CA GLU A 133 3.19 -13.10 -3.91
C GLU A 133 3.16 -11.73 -4.60
N SER A 134 2.88 -10.66 -3.85
CA SER A 134 2.57 -9.35 -4.45
C SER A 134 3.79 -8.53 -4.87
N ASP A 135 4.98 -8.74 -4.31
CA ASP A 135 6.18 -7.97 -4.71
C ASP A 135 7.52 -8.61 -4.27
N TYR A 136 8.47 -8.64 -5.21
CA TYR A 136 9.90 -8.80 -4.93
C TYR A 136 10.57 -7.43 -4.99
N GLY A 137 11.20 -7.05 -3.88
CA GLY A 137 11.94 -5.80 -3.77
C GLY A 137 11.39 -4.87 -2.70
N LEU A 138 12.05 -3.73 -2.56
CA LEU A 138 11.78 -2.68 -1.60
C LEU A 138 11.93 -1.36 -2.34
N GLU A 139 10.90 -0.53 -2.29
CA GLU A 139 10.91 0.80 -2.87
C GLU A 139 10.93 1.86 -1.76
N GLY A 140 11.54 3.01 -2.05
CA GLY A 140 11.65 4.09 -1.07
C GLY A 140 12.61 3.79 0.07
N SER A 141 12.85 4.82 0.89
CA SER A 141 13.85 4.84 1.96
C SER A 141 15.29 4.58 1.49
N LYS A 142 16.24 4.73 2.42
CA LYS A 142 17.64 4.35 2.19
C LYS A 142 17.84 2.84 2.04
N TYR A 143 16.85 2.06 2.48
CA TYR A 143 16.93 0.59 2.51
C TYR A 143 16.69 -0.05 1.14
N SER A 144 16.08 0.67 0.19
CA SER A 144 15.91 0.22 -1.20
C SER A 144 17.17 0.40 -2.05
N ILE A 145 18.05 1.32 -1.68
CA ILE A 145 19.27 1.65 -2.44
C ILE A 145 20.13 0.41 -2.77
N PRO A 146 20.36 -0.55 -1.84
CA PRO A 146 21.10 -1.76 -2.13
C PRO A 146 20.53 -2.61 -3.26
N GLU A 147 19.21 -2.56 -3.53
CA GLU A 147 18.60 -3.31 -4.64
C GLU A 147 19.06 -2.81 -6.01
N TYR A 148 19.49 -1.56 -6.08
CA TYR A 148 20.02 -0.92 -7.28
C TYR A 148 21.56 -0.87 -7.30
N GLN A 149 22.24 -1.39 -6.27
CA GLN A 149 23.69 -1.38 -6.17
C GLN A 149 24.29 -2.73 -6.57
N PRO A 150 24.99 -2.83 -7.72
CA PRO A 150 25.65 -4.06 -8.08
C PRO A 150 26.82 -4.35 -7.13
N ILE A 151 26.76 -5.48 -6.43
CA ILE A 151 27.86 -5.94 -5.57
C ILE A 151 28.92 -6.59 -6.44
N LYS A 152 30.17 -6.10 -6.33
CA LYS A 152 31.32 -6.65 -7.04
C LYS A 152 32.45 -6.93 -6.05
N THR A 153 32.87 -8.18 -5.98
CA THR A 153 34.06 -8.59 -5.24
C THR A 153 35.27 -8.59 -6.17
N VAL A 154 36.38 -7.99 -5.74
CA VAL A 154 37.66 -8.05 -6.44
C VAL A 154 38.69 -8.67 -5.51
N THR A 155 39.20 -9.85 -5.88
CA THR A 155 40.27 -10.52 -5.15
C THR A 155 41.59 -10.25 -5.86
N ILE A 156 42.53 -9.68 -5.12
CA ILE A 156 43.82 -9.26 -5.66
C ILE A 156 44.93 -10.06 -4.98
N ARG A 157 45.85 -10.61 -5.78
CA ARG A 157 47.07 -11.28 -5.30
C ARG A 157 48.28 -10.78 -6.09
N ASN A 158 49.40 -10.56 -5.40
CA ASN A 158 50.71 -10.29 -6.00
C ASN A 158 50.81 -9.02 -6.88
N ILE A 159 50.32 -7.87 -6.37
CA ILE A 159 50.63 -6.57 -6.99
C ILE A 159 51.99 -6.11 -6.46
N HIS A 160 52.99 -6.07 -7.34
CA HIS A 160 54.26 -5.39 -7.08
C HIS A 160 54.10 -3.91 -7.45
N HIS A 161 54.14 -3.04 -6.45
CA HIS A 161 54.07 -1.59 -6.66
C HIS A 161 55.48 -1.02 -6.81
N SER A 162 55.91 -0.72 -8.04
CA SER A 162 57.11 0.09 -8.27
C SER A 162 56.72 1.57 -8.23
N TYR A 163 56.77 2.16 -7.03
CA TYR A 163 56.73 3.62 -6.90
C TYR A 163 58.13 4.16 -7.15
N GLU A 164 58.38 4.76 -8.31
CA GLU A 164 59.57 5.60 -8.49
C GLU A 164 59.28 6.96 -7.84
N MET A 165 60.02 7.30 -6.78
CA MET A 165 60.00 8.67 -6.26
C MET A 165 60.51 9.60 -7.37
N PRO A 166 59.80 10.70 -7.70
CA PRO A 166 60.39 11.73 -8.53
C PRO A 166 61.63 12.29 -7.82
N ALA A 167 62.76 12.33 -8.53
CA ALA A 167 64.02 12.80 -7.99
C ALA A 167 63.84 14.20 -7.38
N PRO A 168 64.40 14.48 -6.18
CA PRO A 168 64.34 15.81 -5.61
C PRO A 168 65.02 16.78 -6.59
N GLY A 169 64.24 17.70 -7.15
CA GLY A 169 64.76 18.78 -7.98
C GLY A 169 65.71 19.62 -7.14
N TYR A 170 66.97 19.70 -7.58
CA TYR A 170 67.94 20.70 -7.14
C TYR A 170 67.69 22.02 -7.87
#